data_AF-A0A6P1CZG3-F1
#
_entry.id   AF-A0A6P1CZG3-F1
#
_cell.length_a   1.000
_cell.length_b   1.000
_cell.length_c   1.000
_cell.angle_alpha   90.00
_cell.angle_beta   90.00
_cell.angle_gamma   90.00
#
_symmetry.space_group_name_H-M   'P 1'
#
loop_
_entity.id
_entity.type
_entity.pdbx_description
1 polymer ?
#
loop_
_entity_poly.entity_id
_entity_poly.type
_entity_poly.pdbx_seq_one_letter_code
_entity_poly.pdbx_strand_id
1 'polypeptide(L)'
;AEEISAVDAVLVPGLLQTEEYARAIITADTAFIRQIEVQQRVEARMRRQERLSDAEPLRLNVVVSEAVLRQQTGGPGVLRRQLLHIVDMINRYPATID
;
A
#
# COMPACT_ATOMS: atom_id res chain seq x y z
N ALA A 1 -15.02 8.92 -4.48
CA ALA A 1 -15.28 7.48 -4.68
C ALA A 1 -15.55 6.87 -3.31
N GLU A 2 -16.67 6.14 -3.22
CA GLU A 2 -17.07 5.34 -2.05
C GLU A 2 -16.46 3.93 -2.12
N GLU A 3 -16.08 3.48 -3.31
CA GLU A 3 -15.46 2.17 -3.57
C GLU A 3 -14.34 2.29 -4.61
N ILE A 4 -13.30 1.48 -4.45
CA ILE A 4 -12.24 1.23 -5.43
C ILE A 4 -12.12 -0.27 -5.64
N SER A 5 -12.19 -0.69 -6.90
CA SER A 5 -11.91 -2.07 -7.30
C SER A 5 -10.68 -2.11 -8.20
N ALA A 6 -9.72 -2.99 -7.92
CA ALA A 6 -8.50 -3.11 -8.72
C ALA A 6 -7.97 -4.55 -8.81
N VAL A 7 -7.13 -4.78 -9.81
CA VAL A 7 -6.37 -6.04 -9.95
C VAL A 7 -4.90 -5.67 -10.04
N ASP A 8 -4.10 -6.15 -9.08
CA ASP A 8 -2.68 -5.83 -8.97
C ASP A 8 -1.83 -7.11 -9.10
N ALA A 9 -1.00 -7.16 -10.12
CA ALA A 9 -0.23 -8.36 -10.45
C ALA A 9 1.20 -8.36 -9.89
N VAL A 10 1.71 -7.21 -9.43
CA VAL A 10 3.15 -7.05 -9.14
C VAL A 10 3.40 -6.40 -7.79
N LEU A 11 2.69 -5.32 -7.46
CA LEU A 11 2.92 -4.54 -6.25
C LEU A 11 1.70 -4.59 -5.33
N VAL A 12 1.94 -4.47 -4.03
CA VAL A 12 0.86 -4.31 -3.06
C VAL A 12 0.04 -3.05 -3.40
N PRO A 13 -1.30 -3.10 -3.39
CA PRO A 13 -2.15 -1.94 -3.65
C PRO A 13 -1.78 -0.76 -2.76
N GLY A 14 -1.74 0.46 -3.32
CA GLY A 14 -1.22 1.65 -2.64
C GLY A 14 -1.86 1.96 -1.28
N LEU A 15 -3.15 1.64 -1.12
CA LEU A 15 -3.91 1.83 0.12
C LEU A 15 -3.60 0.79 1.20
N LEU A 16 -2.92 -0.31 0.85
CA LEU A 16 -2.46 -1.34 1.77
C LEU A 16 -0.95 -1.27 2.02
N GLN A 17 -0.24 -0.29 1.47
CA GLN A 17 1.21 -0.18 1.63
C GLN A 17 1.59 0.37 3.02
N THR A 18 2.71 -0.08 3.57
CA THR A 18 3.41 0.62 4.65
C THR A 18 4.23 1.76 4.07
N GLU A 19 4.65 2.68 4.94
CA GLU A 19 5.50 3.80 4.55
C GLU A 19 6.81 3.34 3.89
N GLU A 20 7.47 2.32 4.44
CA GLU A 20 8.76 1.85 3.92
C GLU A 20 8.61 1.14 2.58
N TYR A 21 7.53 0.38 2.37
CA TYR A 21 7.23 -0.25 1.09
C TYR A 21 6.93 0.81 0.02
N ALA A 22 6.10 1.80 0.35
CA ALA A 22 5.79 2.92 -0.53
C ALA A 22 7.06 3.70 -0.91
N ARG A 23 7.93 3.98 0.06
CA ARG A 23 9.21 4.66 -0.14
C ARG A 23 10.14 3.88 -1.07
N ALA A 24 10.22 2.55 -0.89
CA ALA A 24 11.04 1.69 -1.74
C ALA A 24 10.59 1.75 -3.21
N ILE A 25 9.28 1.72 -3.47
CA ILE A 25 8.74 1.87 -4.84
C ILE A 25 9.03 3.26 -5.39
N ILE A 26 8.68 4.31 -4.65
CA ILE A 26 8.80 5.70 -5.14
C ILE A 26 10.25 6.04 -5.47
N THR A 27 11.20 5.55 -4.65
CA THR A 27 12.63 5.74 -4.90
C THR A 27 13.10 4.96 -6.13
N ALA A 28 12.59 3.74 -6.35
CA ALA A 28 12.99 2.89 -7.47
C ALA A 28 12.42 3.38 -8.82
N ASP A 29 11.24 3.99 -8.82
CA ASP A 29 10.51 4.40 -10.03
C ASP A 29 11.15 5.62 -10.74
N THR A 30 12.09 6.32 -10.09
CA THR A 30 12.68 7.55 -10.65
C THR A 30 14.18 7.64 -10.38
N ALA A 31 14.98 7.51 -11.43
CA ALA A 31 16.45 7.52 -11.38
C ALA A 31 17.05 8.80 -10.75
N PHE A 32 16.31 9.91 -10.73
CA PHE A 32 16.77 11.22 -10.22
C PHE A 32 15.70 11.98 -9.44
N ILE A 33 14.94 11.30 -8.58
CA ILE A 33 14.01 11.99 -7.67
C ILE A 33 14.76 12.56 -6.46
N ARG A 34 14.45 13.81 -6.11
CA ARG A 34 14.99 14.43 -4.90
C ARG A 34 14.37 13.77 -3.67
N GLN A 35 15.14 13.57 -2.60
CA GLN A 35 14.64 12.96 -1.36
C GLN A 35 13.41 13.67 -0.79
N ILE A 36 13.32 15.00 -0.93
CA ILE A 36 12.16 15.78 -0.50
C ILE A 36 10.88 15.44 -1.29
N GLU A 37 11.02 15.13 -2.58
CA GLU A 37 9.89 14.74 -3.44
C GLU A 37 9.43 13.31 -3.11
N VAL A 38 10.38 12.41 -2.79
CA VAL A 38 10.05 11.07 -2.27
C VAL A 38 9.20 11.20 -1.00
N GLN A 39 9.65 12.02 -0.05
CA GLN A 39 8.96 12.23 1.22
C GLN A 39 7.52 12.73 1.00
N GLN A 40 7.34 13.77 0.18
CA GLN A 40 6.01 14.32 -0.13
C GLN A 40 5.08 13.29 -0.78
N ARG A 41 5.60 12.46 -1.69
CA ARG A 41 4.81 11.40 -2.34
C ARG A 41 4.42 10.29 -1.36
N VAL A 42 5.34 9.91 -0.46
CA VAL A 42 5.08 8.94 0.60
C VAL A 42 3.99 9.47 1.53
N GLU A 43 4.12 10.69 2.03
CA GLU A 43 3.13 11.33 2.90
C GLU A 43 1.75 11.42 2.24
N ALA A 44 1.70 11.84 0.97
CA ALA A 44 0.45 11.88 0.21
C ALA A 44 -0.18 10.49 0.05
N ARG A 45 0.62 9.42 -0.05
CA ARG A 45 0.13 8.04 -0.11
C ARG A 45 -0.41 7.57 1.24
N MET A 46 0.32 7.83 2.33
CA MET A 46 -0.12 7.45 3.69
C MET A 46 -1.41 8.19 4.08
N ARG A 47 -1.52 9.49 3.77
CA ARG A 47 -2.76 10.25 4.02
C ARG A 47 -3.97 9.69 3.27
N ARG A 48 -3.79 9.09 2.09
CA ARG A 48 -4.90 8.44 1.38
C ARG A 48 -5.34 7.13 2.02
N GLN A 49 -4.43 6.40 2.68
CA GLN A 49 -4.75 5.15 3.38
C GLN A 49 -5.71 5.40 4.56
N GLU A 50 -5.64 6.57 5.20
CA GLU A 50 -6.54 6.96 6.29
C GLU A 50 -8.02 6.89 5.90
N ARG A 51 -8.34 7.02 4.60
CA ARG A 51 -9.70 6.90 4.07
C ARG A 51 -10.37 5.55 4.29
N LEU A 52 -9.59 4.50 4.54
CA LEU A 52 -10.13 3.18 4.88
C LEU A 52 -10.76 3.14 6.29
N SER A 53 -10.46 4.15 7.12
CA SER A 53 -10.87 4.26 8.53
C SER A 53 -11.75 5.47 8.83
N ASP A 54 -12.17 6.22 7.82
CA ASP A 54 -13.07 7.37 7.96
C ASP A 54 -14.47 6.95 8.46
N ALA A 55 -15.27 7.91 8.93
CA ALA A 55 -16.66 7.68 9.33
C ALA A 55 -17.53 7.15 8.18
N GLU A 56 -17.26 7.60 6.96
CA GLU A 56 -17.75 7.02 5.71
C GLU A 56 -16.56 6.36 4.99
N PRO A 57 -16.23 5.11 5.36
CA PRO A 57 -14.98 4.50 4.93
C PRO A 57 -15.02 4.15 3.45
N LEU A 58 -13.88 4.34 2.80
CA LEU A 58 -13.64 3.85 1.45
C LEU A 58 -13.64 2.31 1.43
N ARG A 59 -14.45 1.70 0.55
CA ARG A 59 -14.39 0.26 0.29
C ARG A 59 -13.29 -0.04 -0.72
N LEU A 60 -12.50 -1.06 -0.45
CA LEU A 60 -11.40 -1.53 -1.29
C LEU A 60 -11.64 -2.99 -1.63
N ASN A 61 -11.85 -3.29 -2.92
CA ASN A 61 -11.92 -4.64 -3.44
C ASN A 61 -10.70 -4.89 -4.34
N VAL A 62 -9.80 -5.78 -3.95
CA VAL A 62 -8.53 -5.98 -4.65
C VAL A 62 -8.19 -7.44 -4.86
N VAL A 63 -8.06 -7.83 -6.12
CA VAL A 63 -7.50 -9.14 -6.48
C VAL A 63 -6.00 -8.99 -6.72
N VAL A 64 -5.19 -9.71 -5.94
CA VAL A 64 -3.72 -9.69 -6.06
C VAL A 64 -3.18 -11.03 -6.55
N SER A 65 -2.10 -10.99 -7.33
CA SER A 65 -1.37 -12.21 -7.69
C SER A 65 -0.47 -12.68 -6.53
N GLU A 66 0.00 -13.93 -6.59
CA GLU A 66 1.00 -14.44 -5.64
C GLU A 66 2.31 -13.62 -5.65
N ALA A 67 2.68 -13.03 -6.80
CA ALA A 67 3.90 -12.25 -6.92
C ALA A 67 3.90 -11.03 -5.99
N VAL A 68 2.74 -10.41 -5.78
CA VAL A 68 2.55 -9.29 -4.84
C VAL A 68 3.00 -9.66 -3.41
N LEU A 69 2.79 -10.92 -3.01
CA LEU A 69 3.11 -11.41 -1.67
C LEU A 69 4.55 -11.90 -1.53
N ARG A 70 5.24 -12.15 -2.64
CA ARG A 70 6.60 -12.71 -2.66
C ARG A 70 7.69 -11.71 -3.02
N GLN A 71 7.34 -10.62 -3.70
CA GLN A 71 8.31 -9.66 -4.17
C GLN A 71 8.93 -8.87 -3.01
N GLN A 72 10.25 -8.99 -2.85
CA GLN A 72 10.99 -8.36 -1.75
C GLN A 72 11.31 -6.88 -2.01
N THR A 73 10.28 -6.10 -2.33
CA THR A 73 10.38 -4.64 -2.50
C THR A 73 10.89 -4.00 -1.21
N GLY A 74 11.99 -3.24 -1.29
CA GLY A 74 12.66 -2.69 -0.11
C GLY A 74 13.41 -3.73 0.74
N GLY A 75 13.53 -4.97 0.27
CA GLY A 75 14.18 -6.08 0.94
C GLY A 75 13.25 -6.95 1.80
N PRO A 76 13.75 -8.09 2.32
CA PRO A 76 12.93 -9.08 3.01
C PRO A 76 12.32 -8.55 4.32
N GLY A 77 13.02 -7.65 5.02
CA GLY A 77 12.51 -7.04 6.25
C GLY A 77 11.31 -6.12 6.01
N VAL A 78 11.32 -5.36 4.89
CA VAL A 78 10.21 -4.50 4.48
C VAL A 78 9.02 -5.34 4.05
N LEU A 79 9.24 -6.36 3.21
CA LEU A 79 8.17 -7.28 2.80
C LEU A 79 7.51 -7.95 4.01
N ARG A 80 8.30 -8.44 4.99
CA ARG A 80 7.74 -9.06 6.20
C ARG A 80 6.79 -8.11 6.95
N ARG A 81 7.18 -6.85 7.14
CA ARG A 81 6.33 -5.85 7.81
C ARG A 81 5.11 -5.52 6.97
N GLN A 82 5.28 -5.41 5.65
CA GLN A 82 4.18 -5.18 4.71
C GLN A 82 3.13 -6.30 4.74
N LEU A 83 3.53 -7.57 4.80
CA LEU A 83 2.60 -8.68 4.88
C LEU A 83 1.84 -8.70 6.21
N LEU A 84 2.53 -8.45 7.33
CA LEU A 84 1.89 -8.32 8.63
C LEU A 84 0.88 -7.16 8.67
N HIS A 85 1.20 -6.04 8.02
CA HIS A 85 0.30 -4.90 7.88
C HIS A 85 -0.96 -5.24 7.08
N ILE A 86 -0.85 -6.00 5.98
CA ILE A 86 -2.02 -6.44 5.21
C ILE A 86 -2.96 -7.28 6.10
N VAL A 87 -2.40 -8.23 6.85
CA VAL A 87 -3.18 -9.05 7.79
C VAL A 87 -3.85 -8.18 8.86
N ASP A 88 -3.13 -7.22 9.44
CA ASP A 88 -3.71 -6.29 10.43
C ASP A 88 -4.86 -5.48 9.85
N MET A 89 -4.69 -4.91 8.65
CA MET A 89 -5.70 -4.11 7.97
C MET A 89 -6.97 -4.92 7.68
N ILE A 90 -6.85 -6.14 7.16
CA ILE A 90 -7.99 -7.02 6.88
C ILE A 90 -8.73 -7.36 8.18
N ASN A 91 -7.99 -7.68 9.25
CA ASN A 91 -8.60 -8.00 10.55
C ASN A 91 -9.28 -6.79 11.20
N ARG A 92 -8.73 -5.59 11.01
CA ARG A 92 -9.25 -4.35 11.59
C ARG A 92 -10.44 -3.80 10.81
N TYR A 93 -10.47 -3.99 9.49
CA TYR A 93 -11.51 -3.48 8.62
C TYR A 93 -12.12 -4.54 7.70
N PRO A 94 -12.66 -5.65 8.26
CA PRO A 94 -13.18 -6.77 7.47
C PRO A 94 -14.42 -6.42 6.64
N ALA A 95 -15.07 -5.29 6.92
CA ALA A 95 -16.25 -4.81 6.17
C ALA A 95 -15.88 -3.84 5.03
N THR A 96 -14.63 -3.38 4.96
CA THR A 96 -14.19 -2.39 3.97
C THR A 96 -13.11 -2.92 3.02
N ILE A 97 -12.46 -4.04 3.36
CA ILE A 97 -11.42 -4.67 2.54
C ILE A 97 -11.92 -6.05 2.12
N ASP A 98 -12.01 -6.25 0.81
CA ASP A 98 -12.30 -7.52 0.13
C ASP A 98 -11.12 -7.90 -0.78
#